data_AF-A0A5K1FVE5-F1
#
_entry.id   AF-A0A5K1FVE5-F1
#
_cell.length_a   1.000
_cell.length_b   1.000
_cell.length_c   1.000
_cell.angle_alpha   90.00
_cell.angle_beta   90.00
_cell.angle_gamma   90.00
#
_symmetry.space_group_name_H-M   'P 1'
#
loop_
_entity.id
_entity.type
_entity.pdbx_description
1 polymer ?
#
loop_
_entity_poly.entity_id
_entity_poly.type
_entity_poly.pdbx_seq_one_letter_code
_entity_poly.pdbx_strand_id
1 'polypeptide(L)' 'YFIPAGWKVLPVFSAVHLDPSLHLNAHQFHPWRWK' A
#
# COMPACT_ATOMS: atom_id res chain seq x y z
N TYR A 1 -15.33 -5.56 4.64
CA TYR A 1 -15.13 -7.00 4.38
C TYR A 1 -15.29 -7.78 5.67
N PHE A 2 -15.88 -8.97 5.63
CA PHE A 2 -15.94 -9.88 6.78
C PHE A 2 -14.75 -10.84 6.72
N ILE A 3 -13.99 -10.97 7.82
CA ILE A 3 -12.86 -11.90 7.93
C ILE A 3 -13.22 -12.91 9.04
N PRO A 4 -13.44 -14.19 8.70
CA PRO A 4 -13.77 -15.21 9.70
C PRO A 4 -12.63 -15.46 10.69
N ALA A 5 -12.99 -15.87 11.91
CA ALA A 5 -12.01 -16.34 12.89
C ALA A 5 -11.18 -17.50 12.33
N GLY A 6 -9.88 -17.50 12.60
CA GLY A 6 -8.93 -18.54 12.14
C GLY A 6 -8.30 -18.26 10.76
N TRP A 7 -8.76 -17.26 10.02
CA TRP A 7 -8.10 -16.87 8.77
C TRP A 7 -6.79 -16.14 9.04
N LYS A 8 -5.77 -16.48 8.24
CA LYS A 8 -4.49 -15.75 8.23
C LYS A 8 -4.58 -14.64 7.21
N VAL A 9 -4.24 -13.43 7.64
CA VAL A 9 -4.15 -12.27 6.77
C VAL A 9 -2.68 -12.01 6.48
N LEU A 10 -2.34 -11.87 5.19
CA LEU A 10 -1.02 -11.42 4.77
C LEU A 10 -1.14 -9.99 4.22
N PRO A 11 -0.65 -8.97 4.92
CA PRO A 11 -0.63 -7.63 4.38
C PRO A 11 0.40 -7.53 3.26
N VAL A 12 -0.02 -6.98 2.12
CA VAL A 12 0.88 -6.66 0.99
C VAL A 12 1.10 -5.14 1.01
N PHE A 13 2.04 -4.68 1.82
CA PHE A 13 2.27 -3.24 2.01
C PHE A 13 2.68 -2.51 0.72
N SER A 14 3.35 -3.21 -0.20
CA SER A 14 3.67 -2.64 -1.51
C SER A 14 2.43 -2.26 -2.31
N ALA A 15 1.30 -2.96 -2.15
CA ALA A 15 0.08 -2.65 -2.88
C ALA A 15 -0.46 -1.27 -2.52
N VAL A 16 -0.46 -0.91 -1.25
CA VAL A 16 -0.89 0.43 -0.80
C VAL A 16 0.18 1.51 -1.06
N HIS A 17 1.47 1.20 -0.85
CA HIS A 17 2.54 2.16 -1.08
C HIS A 17 2.79 2.48 -2.56
N LEU A 18 2.42 1.57 -3.46
CA LEU A 18 2.57 1.74 -4.90
C LEU A 18 1.25 2.02 -5.63
N ASP A 19 0.15 2.28 -4.91
CA ASP A 19 -1.14 2.61 -5.51
C ASP A 19 -1.12 4.03 -6.13
N PRO A 20 -1.25 4.17 -7.46
CA PRO A 20 -1.26 5.48 -8.12
C PRO A 20 -2.46 6.36 -7.77
N SER A 21 -3.53 5.78 -7.21
CA SER A 21 -4.69 6.55 -6.72
C SER A 21 -4.43 7.21 -5.37
N LEU A 22 -3.51 6.67 -4.57
CA LEU A 22 -3.12 7.20 -3.26
C LEU A 22 -1.87 8.08 -3.34
N HIS A 23 -0.94 7.74 -4.24
CA HIS A 23 0.34 8.39 -4.36
C HIS A 23 0.64 8.77 -5.82
N LEU A 24 0.75 10.06 -6.11
CA LEU A 24 1.19 10.53 -7.41
C LEU A 24 2.58 9.95 -7.73
N ASN A 25 2.76 9.41 -8.94
CA ASN A 25 4.01 8.76 -9.36
C ASN A 25 4.48 7.69 -8.35
N ALA A 26 3.57 6.83 -7.86
CA ALA A 26 3.85 5.88 -6.77
C ALA A 26 5.07 4.97 -7.02
N HIS A 27 5.34 4.61 -8.28
CA HIS A 27 6.47 3.76 -8.68
C HIS A 27 7.81 4.50 -8.85
N GLN A 28 7.84 5.82 -8.68
CA GLN A 28 9.06 6.61 -8.82
C GLN A 28 9.67 6.94 -7.46
N PHE A 29 10.99 6.82 -7.37
CA PHE A 29 11.74 7.26 -6.20
C PHE A 29 11.80 8.78 -6.15
N HIS A 30 11.07 9.35 -5.19
CA HIS A 30 11.04 10.79 -4.92
C HIS A 30 11.48 11.03 -3.48
N PRO A 31 12.77 11.32 -3.22
CA PRO A 31 13.32 11.41 -1.86
C PRO A 31 12.69 12.52 -1.00
N TRP A 32 11.97 13.46 -1.63
CA TRP A 32 11.33 14.60 -0.97
C TRP A 32 9.80 14.47 -0.88
N ARG A 33 9.23 13.28 -1.15
CA ARG A 33 7.78 13.05 -1.23
C ARG A 33 7.00 13.50 0.02
N TRP A 34 7.63 13.49 1.18
CA TRP A 34 7.00 13.79 2.48
C TRP A 34 7.70 14.91 3.25
N LYS A 35 8.40 15.81 2.54
CA LYS A 35 9.00 17.00 3.16
C LYS A 35 7.98 18.05 3.57
#